data_AF-U4KD86-F1
#
_entry.id   AF-U4KD86-F1
#
_cell.length_a   1.000
_cell.length_b   1.000
_cell.length_c   1.000
_cell.angle_alpha   90.00
_cell.angle_beta   90.00
_cell.angle_gamma   90.00
#
_symmetry.space_group_name_H-M   'P 1'
#
loop_
_entity.id
_entity.type
_entity.pdbx_description
1 polymer ?
#
loop_
_entity_poly.entity_id
_entity_poly.type
_entity_poly.pdbx_seq_one_letter_code
_entity_poly.pdbx_strand_id
1 'polypeptide(L)'
;MFVLISLTIILICILLLFMHSQTRAVNDQRHLDNLHLLRQLIELCRTHRTLTHQVLVEGNHASHSMLKALFKLKEQIKAISAQARKISTTSDKAKYRVLQINLTLLCKEWRTHSINRNQISHGKVIRHCLYLMDEQIVTWMIEAYREDLTEQYHQDWQLICEAMECLTQLRMCIQDTETETGRKRYLHYGHLILRRLNQISVNCSVPISSDVLFSLNDVLNRLSNESNKENPMDINALYKLTNGISAFLFGSYDKVISAICEELYEPLPEILEYMPTDKTRNYEIKKPANSGF
;
A
#
# COMPACT_ATOMS: atom_id res chain seq x y z
N MET A 1 -21.34 -6.53 53.94
CA MET A 1 -21.53 -7.59 52.90
C MET A 1 -21.79 -6.99 51.53
N PHE A 2 -22.81 -6.15 51.33
CA PHE A 2 -23.09 -5.50 50.03
C PHE A 2 -21.91 -4.71 49.44
N VAL A 3 -21.19 -3.94 50.26
CA VAL A 3 -20.01 -3.17 49.81
C VAL A 3 -18.90 -4.09 49.30
N LEU A 4 -18.61 -5.19 50.01
CA LEU A 4 -17.60 -6.16 49.58
C LEU A 4 -18.01 -6.87 48.28
N ILE A 5 -19.28 -7.26 48.14
CA ILE A 5 -19.81 -7.88 46.91
C ILE A 5 -19.70 -6.89 45.74
N SER A 6 -20.06 -5.63 45.95
CA SER A 6 -19.97 -4.58 44.93
C SER A 6 -18.53 -4.31 44.50
N LEU A 7 -17.59 -4.25 45.45
CA LEU A 7 -16.16 -4.10 45.17
C LEU A 7 -15.61 -5.28 44.37
N THR A 8 -16.00 -6.51 44.71
CA THR A 8 -15.59 -7.70 43.95
C THR A 8 -16.14 -7.68 42.52
N ILE A 9 -17.40 -7.28 42.31
CA ILE A 9 -17.99 -7.17 40.97
C ILE A 9 -17.25 -6.11 40.14
N ILE A 10 -16.97 -4.94 40.71
CA ILE A 10 -16.23 -3.88 40.03
C ILE A 10 -14.83 -4.36 39.64
N LEU A 11 -14.13 -5.04 40.54
CA LEU A 11 -12.79 -5.59 40.25
C LEU A 11 -12.84 -6.60 39.10
N ILE A 12 -13.84 -7.49 39.08
CA ILE A 12 -14.06 -8.44 37.98
C ILE A 12 -14.34 -7.69 36.67
N CYS A 13 -15.20 -6.67 36.69
CA CYS A 13 -15.50 -5.87 35.50
C CYS A 13 -14.23 -5.18 34.96
N ILE A 14 -13.40 -4.58 35.83
CA ILE A 14 -12.15 -3.94 35.42
C ILE A 14 -11.19 -4.97 34.81
N LEU A 15 -11.03 -6.14 35.43
CA LEU A 15 -10.18 -7.21 34.90
C LEU A 15 -10.66 -7.68 33.52
N LEU A 16 -11.98 -7.87 33.34
CA LEU A 16 -12.55 -8.25 32.04
C LEU A 16 -12.33 -7.16 30.98
N LEU A 17 -12.53 -5.89 31.32
CA LEU A 17 -12.27 -4.77 30.42
C LEU A 17 -10.79 -4.68 30.03
N PHE A 18 -9.88 -4.91 30.97
CA PHE A 18 -8.44 -4.90 30.71
C PHE A 18 -8.00 -6.08 29.82
N MET A 19 -8.51 -7.28 30.07
CA MET A 19 -8.23 -8.43 29.19
C MET A 19 -8.79 -8.21 27.78
N HIS A 20 -9.99 -7.62 27.69
CA HIS A 20 -10.61 -7.28 26.42
C HIS A 20 -9.80 -6.22 25.66
N SER A 21 -9.31 -5.18 26.34
CA SER A 21 -8.50 -4.14 25.71
C SER A 21 -7.16 -4.66 25.21
N GLN A 22 -6.48 -5.53 25.97
CA GLN A 22 -5.25 -6.18 25.49
C GLN A 22 -5.49 -7.04 24.25
N THR A 23 -6.58 -7.81 24.25
CA THR A 23 -6.94 -8.64 23.09
C THR A 23 -7.20 -7.78 21.86
N ARG A 24 -7.91 -6.65 22.03
CA ARG A 24 -8.17 -5.67 20.97
C ARG A 24 -6.87 -5.06 20.44
N ALA A 25 -5.97 -4.61 21.31
CA ALA A 25 -4.69 -4.02 20.89
C ALA A 25 -3.82 -5.00 20.08
N VAL A 26 -3.74 -6.26 20.50
CA VAL A 26 -3.02 -7.32 19.75
C VAL A 26 -3.68 -7.56 18.40
N ASN A 27 -5.01 -7.53 18.34
CA ASN A 27 -5.75 -7.68 17.10
C ASN A 27 -5.47 -6.52 16.15
N ASP A 28 -5.61 -5.28 16.61
CA ASP A 28 -5.35 -4.06 15.84
C ASP A 28 -3.93 -4.05 15.26
N GLN A 29 -2.94 -4.42 16.08
CA GLN A 29 -1.55 -4.56 15.62
C GLN A 29 -1.42 -5.60 14.51
N ARG A 30 -2.12 -6.73 14.60
CA ARG A 30 -2.13 -7.75 13.55
C ARG A 30 -2.76 -7.24 12.25
N HIS A 31 -3.82 -6.43 12.30
CA HIS A 31 -4.38 -5.79 11.11
C HIS A 31 -3.35 -4.86 10.46
N LEU A 32 -2.69 -4.01 11.25
CA LEU A 32 -1.63 -3.12 10.77
C LEU A 32 -0.46 -3.90 10.14
N ASP A 33 0.01 -4.95 10.79
CA ASP A 33 1.11 -5.79 10.30
C ASP A 33 0.74 -6.45 8.95
N ASN A 34 -0.48 -6.98 8.83
CA ASN A 34 -0.97 -7.56 7.57
C ASN A 34 -1.00 -6.53 6.44
N LEU A 35 -1.56 -5.34 6.70
CA LEU A 35 -1.61 -4.25 5.72
C LEU A 35 -0.20 -3.82 5.32
N HIS A 36 0.72 -3.70 6.27
CA HIS A 36 2.10 -3.35 6.00
C HIS A 36 2.78 -4.38 5.10
N LEU A 37 2.62 -5.68 5.35
CA LEU A 37 3.22 -6.73 4.52
C LEU A 37 2.62 -6.77 3.11
N LEU A 38 1.31 -6.55 2.95
CA LEU A 38 0.66 -6.47 1.64
C LEU A 38 1.16 -5.24 0.85
N ARG A 39 1.32 -4.09 1.50
CA ARG A 39 1.93 -2.88 0.90
C ARG A 39 3.37 -3.14 0.45
N GLN A 40 4.17 -3.83 1.27
CA GLN A 40 5.51 -4.24 0.86
C GLN A 40 5.49 -5.17 -0.36
N LEU A 41 4.59 -6.15 -0.41
CA LEU A 41 4.46 -7.04 -1.57
C LEU A 41 4.09 -6.29 -2.84
N ILE A 42 3.20 -5.31 -2.75
CA ILE A 42 2.85 -4.44 -3.88
C ILE A 42 4.11 -3.73 -4.40
N GLU A 43 4.90 -3.13 -3.52
CA GLU A 43 6.11 -2.40 -3.92
C GLU A 43 7.17 -3.32 -4.53
N LEU A 44 7.37 -4.50 -3.96
CA LEU A 44 8.24 -5.53 -4.51
C LEU A 44 7.77 -5.98 -5.90
N CYS A 45 6.45 -6.18 -6.10
CA CYS A 45 5.87 -6.54 -7.40
C CYS A 45 6.03 -5.42 -8.42
N ARG A 46 5.89 -4.16 -8.03
CA ARG A 46 6.12 -3.01 -8.91
C ARG A 46 7.58 -2.89 -9.34
N THR A 47 8.50 -3.07 -8.39
CA THR A 47 9.94 -3.07 -8.66
C THR A 47 10.31 -4.23 -9.57
N HIS A 48 9.80 -5.43 -9.29
CA HIS A 48 9.98 -6.61 -10.12
C HIS A 48 9.43 -6.39 -11.54
N ARG A 49 8.26 -5.76 -11.70
CA ARG A 49 7.71 -5.40 -13.01
C ARG A 49 8.64 -4.50 -13.80
N THR A 50 9.19 -3.46 -13.17
CA THR A 50 10.12 -2.51 -13.82
C THR A 50 11.38 -3.23 -14.29
N LEU A 51 12.01 -4.03 -13.42
CA LEU A 51 13.23 -4.75 -13.77
C LEU A 51 12.99 -5.85 -14.80
N THR A 52 11.93 -6.63 -14.67
CA THR A 52 11.61 -7.66 -15.67
C THR A 52 11.28 -7.03 -17.02
N HIS A 53 10.62 -5.87 -17.05
CA HIS A 53 10.39 -5.13 -18.28
C HIS A 53 11.71 -4.69 -18.94
N GLN A 54 12.63 -4.11 -18.18
CA GLN A 54 13.96 -3.73 -18.69
C GLN A 54 14.69 -4.94 -19.28
N VAL A 55 14.72 -6.07 -18.57
CA VAL A 55 15.35 -7.29 -19.08
C VAL A 55 14.66 -7.83 -20.35
N LEU A 56 13.33 -7.75 -20.43
CA LEU A 56 12.60 -8.18 -21.63
C LEU A 56 12.84 -7.28 -22.84
N VAL A 57 13.11 -5.98 -22.62
CA VAL A 57 13.47 -5.02 -23.68
C VAL A 57 14.93 -5.22 -24.11
N GLU A 58 15.85 -5.38 -23.17
CA GLU A 58 17.29 -5.54 -23.44
C GLU A 58 17.67 -6.96 -23.94
N GLY A 59 16.83 -7.97 -23.65
CA GLY A 59 17.05 -9.35 -24.04
C GLY A 59 18.39 -9.90 -23.52
N ASN A 60 19.23 -10.39 -24.43
CA ASN A 60 20.54 -10.96 -24.10
C ASN A 60 21.56 -9.92 -23.62
N HIS A 61 21.29 -8.63 -23.79
CA HIS A 61 22.16 -7.54 -23.33
C HIS A 61 21.91 -7.15 -21.87
N ALA A 62 20.92 -7.76 -21.22
CA ALA A 62 20.60 -7.49 -19.83
C ALA A 62 21.81 -7.68 -18.91
N SER A 63 22.16 -6.62 -18.18
CA SER A 63 23.27 -6.63 -17.24
C SER A 63 23.12 -7.72 -16.17
N HIS A 64 24.25 -8.38 -15.84
CA HIS A 64 24.33 -9.34 -14.74
C HIS A 64 23.86 -8.74 -13.40
N SER A 65 24.07 -7.44 -13.17
CA SER A 65 23.60 -6.76 -11.96
C SER A 65 22.07 -6.75 -11.84
N MET A 66 21.35 -6.58 -12.95
CA MET A 66 19.89 -6.62 -12.97
C MET A 66 19.36 -8.02 -12.70
N LEU A 67 19.98 -9.05 -13.28
CA LEU A 67 19.61 -10.44 -13.03
C LEU A 67 19.83 -10.82 -11.55
N LYS A 68 20.91 -10.34 -10.94
CA LYS A 68 21.17 -10.49 -9.50
C LYS A 68 20.12 -9.76 -8.64
N ALA A 69 19.72 -8.55 -9.04
CA ALA A 69 18.66 -7.80 -8.36
C ALA A 69 17.30 -8.52 -8.44
N LEU A 70 16.93 -9.10 -9.59
CA LEU A 70 15.72 -9.91 -9.76
C LEU A 70 15.73 -11.16 -8.87
N PHE A 71 16.87 -11.82 -8.74
CA PHE A 71 17.00 -12.96 -7.82
C PHE A 71 16.76 -12.53 -6.36
N LYS A 72 17.33 -11.40 -5.94
CA LYS A 72 17.11 -10.84 -4.60
C LYS A 72 15.64 -10.49 -4.38
N LEU A 73 14.99 -9.84 -5.34
CA LEU A 73 13.56 -9.51 -5.26
C LEU A 73 12.69 -10.75 -5.13
N LYS A 74 12.99 -11.81 -5.88
CA LYS A 74 12.28 -13.09 -5.78
C LYS A 74 12.34 -13.66 -4.35
N GLU A 75 13.52 -13.67 -3.73
CA GLU A 75 13.66 -14.16 -2.36
C GLU A 75 12.96 -13.24 -1.34
N GLN A 76 12.97 -11.92 -1.55
CA GLN A 76 12.20 -10.98 -0.73
C GLN A 76 10.69 -11.21 -0.85
N ILE A 77 10.16 -11.33 -2.07
CA ILE A 77 8.74 -11.63 -2.33
C ILE A 77 8.34 -12.93 -1.63
N LYS A 78 9.19 -13.97 -1.72
CA LYS A 78 8.95 -15.26 -1.07
C LYS A 78 8.95 -15.14 0.46
N ALA A 79 9.88 -14.39 1.05
CA ALA A 79 9.96 -14.19 2.49
C ALA A 79 8.76 -13.41 3.03
N ILE A 80 8.44 -12.26 2.43
CA ILE A 80 7.32 -11.41 2.87
C ILE A 80 5.98 -12.12 2.68
N SER A 81 5.78 -12.84 1.57
CA SER A 81 4.53 -13.61 1.37
C SER A 81 4.37 -14.76 2.36
N ALA A 82 5.46 -15.41 2.76
CA ALA A 82 5.43 -16.42 3.82
C ALA A 82 5.11 -15.80 5.19
N GLN A 83 5.67 -14.62 5.48
CA GLN A 83 5.37 -13.88 6.71
C GLN A 83 3.90 -13.46 6.76
N ALA A 84 3.37 -12.87 5.68
CA ALA A 84 1.97 -12.44 5.59
C ALA A 84 1.00 -13.61 5.85
N ARG A 85 1.27 -14.77 5.23
CA ARG A 85 0.50 -16.00 5.49
C ARG A 85 0.63 -16.54 6.93
N LYS A 86 1.78 -16.32 7.58
CA LYS A 86 2.01 -16.77 8.95
C LYS A 86 1.17 -15.98 9.95
N ILE A 87 1.07 -14.66 9.75
CA ILE A 87 0.36 -13.75 10.66
C ILE A 87 -1.14 -13.61 10.32
N SER A 88 -1.56 -14.00 9.12
CA SER A 88 -2.97 -14.03 8.73
C SER A 88 -3.80 -14.97 9.62
N THR A 89 -5.08 -14.63 9.79
CA THR A 89 -6.06 -15.46 10.51
C THR A 89 -6.14 -16.86 9.90
N THR A 90 -6.66 -17.84 10.67
CA THR A 90 -6.83 -19.20 10.14
C THR A 90 -7.83 -19.25 8.97
N SER A 91 -8.85 -18.40 8.97
CA SER A 91 -9.81 -18.26 7.87
C SER A 91 -9.16 -17.72 6.59
N ASP A 92 -8.20 -16.79 6.69
CA ASP A 92 -7.58 -16.18 5.51
C ASP A 92 -6.35 -16.92 4.96
N LYS A 93 -5.81 -17.90 5.69
CA LYS A 93 -4.64 -18.69 5.27
C LYS A 93 -4.77 -19.28 3.86
N ALA A 94 -5.98 -19.65 3.45
CA ALA A 94 -6.25 -20.15 2.10
C ALA A 94 -6.04 -19.06 1.04
N LYS A 95 -6.57 -17.85 1.26
CA LYS A 95 -6.42 -16.70 0.37
C LYS A 95 -4.95 -16.31 0.20
N TYR A 96 -4.21 -16.21 1.32
CA TYR A 96 -2.76 -15.93 1.29
C TYR A 96 -1.93 -17.04 0.63
N ARG A 97 -2.35 -18.32 0.73
CA ARG A 97 -1.71 -19.42 -0.01
C ARG A 97 -1.89 -19.23 -1.53
N VAL A 98 -3.07 -18.84 -1.98
CA VAL A 98 -3.31 -18.53 -3.40
C VAL A 98 -2.45 -17.36 -3.86
N LEU A 99 -2.30 -16.31 -3.03
CA LEU A 99 -1.41 -15.20 -3.33
C LEU A 99 0.04 -15.67 -3.49
N GLN A 100 0.53 -16.50 -2.57
CA GLN A 100 1.89 -17.05 -2.60
C GLN A 100 2.15 -17.88 -3.87
N ILE A 101 1.17 -18.67 -4.32
CA ILE A 101 1.25 -19.43 -5.58
C ILE A 101 1.38 -18.47 -6.76
N ASN A 102 0.51 -17.45 -6.84
CA ASN A 102 0.51 -16.47 -7.93
C ASN A 102 1.82 -15.66 -7.97
N LEU A 103 2.36 -15.25 -6.81
CA LEU A 103 3.67 -14.59 -6.70
C LEU A 103 4.81 -15.50 -7.16
N THR A 104 4.75 -16.79 -6.82
CA THR A 104 5.76 -17.77 -7.23
C THR A 104 5.75 -17.97 -8.75
N LEU A 105 4.56 -18.07 -9.35
CA LEU A 105 4.41 -18.18 -10.80
C LEU A 105 4.94 -16.91 -11.49
N LEU A 106 4.56 -15.73 -10.99
CA LEU A 106 5.06 -14.45 -11.50
C LEU A 106 6.60 -14.39 -11.55
N CYS A 107 7.27 -14.82 -10.47
CA CYS A 107 8.72 -14.80 -10.38
C CYS A 107 9.42 -15.89 -11.22
N LYS A 108 8.70 -16.94 -11.65
CA LYS A 108 9.27 -18.07 -12.42
C LYS A 108 9.07 -17.91 -13.93
N GLU A 109 7.89 -17.45 -14.34
CA GLU A 109 7.45 -17.54 -15.75
C GLU A 109 7.74 -16.27 -16.56
N TRP A 110 8.08 -15.15 -15.92
CA TRP A 110 8.21 -13.85 -16.60
C TRP A 110 9.18 -13.84 -17.80
N ARG A 111 10.20 -14.71 -17.82
CA ARG A 111 11.16 -14.79 -18.93
C ARG A 111 10.56 -15.28 -20.24
N THR A 112 9.45 -16.03 -20.20
CA THR A 112 8.76 -16.53 -21.40
C THR A 112 7.61 -15.61 -21.82
N HIS A 113 7.40 -14.52 -21.09
CA HIS A 113 6.31 -13.59 -21.38
C HIS A 113 6.70 -12.59 -22.48
N SER A 114 5.73 -12.24 -23.31
CA SER A 114 5.79 -10.96 -24.03
C SER A 114 5.72 -9.81 -23.02
N ILE A 115 6.14 -8.61 -23.44
CA ILE A 115 6.04 -7.41 -22.59
C ILE A 115 4.60 -7.18 -22.14
N ASN A 116 3.61 -7.29 -23.03
CA ASN A 116 2.19 -7.20 -22.67
C ASN A 116 1.75 -8.25 -21.66
N ARG A 117 2.11 -9.52 -21.87
CA ARG A 117 1.81 -10.58 -20.89
C ARG A 117 2.47 -10.30 -19.54
N ASN A 118 3.69 -9.75 -19.53
CA ASN A 118 4.37 -9.33 -18.31
C ASN A 118 3.59 -8.24 -17.56
N GLN A 119 3.04 -7.24 -18.27
CA GLN A 119 2.21 -6.20 -17.65
C GLN A 119 0.94 -6.79 -17.02
N ILE A 120 0.23 -7.67 -17.75
CA ILE A 120 -0.99 -8.33 -17.27
C ILE A 120 -0.73 -9.17 -16.03
N SER A 121 0.29 -10.03 -16.06
CA SER A 121 0.61 -10.93 -14.94
C SER A 121 0.93 -10.14 -13.67
N HIS A 122 1.70 -9.06 -13.78
CA HIS A 122 1.98 -8.19 -12.64
C HIS A 122 0.74 -7.44 -12.16
N GLY A 123 -0.06 -6.88 -13.07
CA GLY A 123 -1.31 -6.19 -12.74
C GLY A 123 -2.31 -7.09 -12.00
N LYS A 124 -2.40 -8.37 -12.38
CA LYS A 124 -3.24 -9.36 -11.70
C LYS A 124 -2.79 -9.62 -10.26
N VAL A 125 -1.49 -9.81 -10.04
CA VAL A 125 -0.96 -10.09 -8.69
C VAL A 125 -1.05 -8.86 -7.78
N ILE A 126 -0.76 -7.67 -8.31
CA ILE A 126 -0.91 -6.41 -7.57
C ILE A 126 -2.37 -6.19 -7.14
N ARG A 127 -3.34 -6.44 -8.03
CA ARG A 127 -4.77 -6.39 -7.67
C ARG A 127 -5.13 -7.42 -6.61
N HIS A 128 -4.56 -8.63 -6.67
CA HIS A 128 -4.78 -9.62 -5.62
C HIS A 128 -4.33 -9.13 -4.23
N CYS A 129 -3.21 -8.41 -4.15
CA CYS A 129 -2.81 -7.75 -2.90
C CYS A 129 -3.83 -6.69 -2.45
N LEU A 130 -4.31 -5.84 -3.38
CA LEU A 130 -5.33 -4.82 -3.07
C LEU A 130 -6.65 -5.43 -2.55
N TYR A 131 -7.09 -6.55 -3.13
CA TYR A 131 -8.27 -7.28 -2.64
C TYR A 131 -8.06 -7.83 -1.22
N LEU A 132 -6.87 -8.33 -0.89
CA LEU A 132 -6.61 -8.81 0.47
C LEU A 132 -6.48 -7.67 1.48
N MET A 133 -5.98 -6.50 1.06
CA MET A 133 -6.00 -5.31 1.90
C MET A 133 -7.43 -4.88 2.19
N ASP A 134 -8.28 -4.89 1.16
CA ASP A 134 -9.70 -4.56 1.27
C ASP A 134 -10.42 -5.42 2.30
N GLU A 135 -10.31 -6.73 2.15
CA GLU A 135 -10.88 -7.69 3.10
C GLU A 135 -10.36 -7.46 4.53
N GLN A 136 -9.07 -7.14 4.69
CA GLN A 136 -8.47 -6.89 6.01
C GLN A 136 -9.04 -5.62 6.66
N ILE A 137 -9.27 -4.56 5.87
CA ILE A 137 -9.80 -3.27 6.36
C ILE A 137 -11.29 -3.40 6.67
N VAL A 138 -12.07 -4.03 5.79
CA VAL A 138 -13.49 -4.29 6.05
C VAL A 138 -13.67 -5.15 7.30
N THR A 139 -12.88 -6.22 7.44
CA THR A 139 -12.91 -7.04 8.67
C THR A 139 -12.56 -6.20 9.90
N TRP A 140 -11.55 -5.33 9.79
CA TRP A 140 -11.14 -4.47 10.91
C TRP A 140 -12.25 -3.48 11.31
N MET A 141 -12.92 -2.86 10.34
CA MET A 141 -14.03 -1.93 10.58
C MET A 141 -15.20 -2.62 11.28
N ILE A 142 -15.54 -3.84 10.87
CA ILE A 142 -16.58 -4.66 11.51
C ILE A 142 -16.19 -4.97 12.96
N GLU A 143 -14.96 -5.43 13.20
CA GLU A 143 -14.47 -5.78 14.53
C GLU A 143 -14.35 -4.55 15.46
N ALA A 144 -14.09 -3.37 14.90
CA ALA A 144 -14.02 -2.10 15.61
C ALA A 144 -15.38 -1.40 15.77
N TYR A 145 -16.47 -1.99 15.26
CA TYR A 145 -17.81 -1.39 15.22
C TYR A 145 -17.86 -0.03 14.49
N ARG A 146 -17.02 0.14 13.46
CA ARG A 146 -16.93 1.34 12.61
C ARG A 146 -17.40 1.05 11.18
N GLU A 147 -18.50 0.31 11.05
CA GLU A 147 -19.09 -0.03 9.75
C GLU A 147 -19.54 1.22 8.98
N ASP A 148 -19.78 2.33 9.67
CA ASP A 148 -20.08 3.66 9.12
C ASP A 148 -19.01 4.15 8.12
N LEU A 149 -17.75 3.74 8.31
CA LEU A 149 -16.64 4.11 7.43
C LEU A 149 -16.61 3.30 6.12
N THR A 150 -17.33 2.17 6.06
CA THR A 150 -17.21 1.18 4.98
C THR A 150 -17.63 1.74 3.63
N GLU A 151 -18.71 2.52 3.58
CA GLU A 151 -19.25 3.04 2.31
C GLU A 151 -18.25 3.97 1.62
N GLN A 152 -17.74 4.97 2.35
CA GLN A 152 -16.76 5.91 1.83
C GLN A 152 -15.46 5.19 1.45
N TYR A 153 -14.96 4.33 2.33
CA TYR A 153 -13.77 3.53 2.06
C TYR A 153 -13.91 2.68 0.79
N HIS A 154 -15.05 1.99 0.62
CA HIS A 154 -15.29 1.14 -0.54
C HIS A 154 -15.34 1.95 -1.85
N GLN A 155 -15.96 3.13 -1.82
CA GLN A 155 -15.98 4.03 -2.98
C GLN A 155 -14.55 4.47 -3.38
N ASP A 156 -13.73 4.88 -2.40
CA ASP A 156 -12.35 5.30 -2.64
C ASP A 156 -11.46 4.14 -3.13
N TRP A 157 -11.57 2.98 -2.49
CA TRP A 157 -10.87 1.77 -2.90
C TRP A 157 -11.23 1.35 -4.33
N GLN A 158 -12.52 1.37 -4.68
CA GLN A 158 -13.01 0.99 -6.00
C GLN A 158 -12.45 1.92 -7.08
N LEU A 159 -12.43 3.24 -6.83
CA LEU A 159 -11.83 4.22 -7.73
C LEU A 159 -10.35 3.92 -8.01
N ILE A 160 -9.59 3.56 -6.97
CA ILE A 160 -8.18 3.21 -7.10
C ILE A 160 -7.99 1.91 -7.87
N CYS A 161 -8.77 0.87 -7.56
CA CYS A 161 -8.73 -0.41 -8.27
C CYS A 161 -9.03 -0.25 -9.77
N GLU A 162 -10.05 0.54 -10.11
CA GLU A 162 -10.40 0.85 -11.51
C GLU A 162 -9.29 1.63 -12.21
N ALA A 163 -8.67 2.61 -11.55
CA ALA A 163 -7.55 3.35 -12.10
C ALA A 163 -6.31 2.47 -12.32
N MET A 164 -6.05 1.51 -11.43
CA MET A 164 -4.95 0.56 -11.57
C MET A 164 -5.16 -0.40 -12.75
N GLU A 165 -6.39 -0.82 -13.01
CA GLU A 165 -6.72 -1.59 -14.22
C GLU A 165 -6.60 -0.72 -15.48
N CYS A 166 -7.18 0.48 -15.41
CA CYS A 166 -6.87 1.67 -16.21
C CYS A 166 -5.43 1.69 -16.76
N LEU A 167 -4.52 1.78 -15.80
CA LEU A 167 -3.11 1.93 -16.02
C LEU A 167 -2.46 0.67 -16.62
N THR A 168 -2.97 -0.51 -16.30
CA THR A 168 -2.49 -1.77 -16.91
C THR A 168 -2.84 -1.81 -18.39
N GLN A 169 -4.08 -1.41 -18.75
CA GLN A 169 -4.51 -1.30 -20.15
C GLN A 169 -3.69 -0.26 -20.92
N LEU A 170 -3.44 0.91 -20.32
CA LEU A 170 -2.59 1.93 -20.91
C LEU A 170 -1.17 1.42 -21.18
N ARG A 171 -0.57 0.70 -20.22
CA ARG A 171 0.78 0.12 -20.36
C ARG A 171 0.91 -0.90 -21.47
N MET A 172 -0.15 -1.66 -21.75
CA MET A 172 -0.15 -2.62 -22.86
C MET A 172 -0.19 -1.93 -24.22
N CYS A 173 -0.76 -0.72 -24.29
CA CYS A 173 -0.83 0.03 -25.53
C CYS A 173 0.51 0.67 -25.93
N ILE A 174 1.47 0.78 -25.00
CA ILE A 174 2.77 1.44 -25.22
C ILE A 174 3.54 0.79 -26.38
N GLN A 175 3.53 -0.55 -26.49
CA GLN A 175 4.31 -1.22 -27.53
C GLN A 175 3.79 -0.96 -28.95
N ASP A 176 2.51 -0.59 -29.08
CA ASP A 176 1.84 -0.47 -30.35
C ASP A 176 1.63 1.01 -30.76
N THR A 177 2.20 1.98 -30.04
CA THR A 177 1.94 3.42 -30.26
C THR A 177 2.35 3.93 -31.64
N GLU A 178 3.25 3.23 -32.32
CA GLU A 178 3.68 3.54 -33.69
C GLU A 178 2.60 3.20 -34.73
N THR A 179 1.70 2.26 -34.41
CA THR A 179 0.57 1.91 -35.28
C THR A 179 -0.59 2.86 -35.05
N GLU A 180 -1.37 3.15 -36.09
CA GLU A 180 -2.54 4.03 -35.95
C GLU A 180 -3.56 3.47 -34.93
N THR A 181 -3.78 2.16 -34.95
CA THR A 181 -4.70 1.47 -34.04
C THR A 181 -4.18 1.47 -32.61
N GLY A 182 -2.89 1.21 -32.38
CA GLY A 182 -2.28 1.31 -31.06
C GLY A 182 -2.24 2.73 -30.51
N ARG A 183 -1.98 3.74 -31.35
CA ARG A 183 -2.10 5.17 -31.00
C ARG A 183 -3.51 5.53 -30.52
N LYS A 184 -4.55 5.13 -31.26
CA LYS A 184 -5.95 5.36 -30.86
C LYS A 184 -6.28 4.68 -29.53
N ARG A 185 -5.83 3.44 -29.31
CA ARG A 185 -6.00 2.75 -28.03
C ARG A 185 -5.27 3.45 -26.88
N TYR A 186 -4.04 3.90 -27.11
CA TYR A 186 -3.29 4.65 -26.11
C TYR A 186 -4.00 5.95 -25.74
N LEU A 187 -4.46 6.74 -26.72
CA LEU A 187 -5.24 7.96 -26.48
C LEU A 187 -6.50 7.67 -25.66
N HIS A 188 -7.25 6.62 -26.00
CA HIS A 188 -8.44 6.22 -25.27
C HIS A 188 -8.14 5.95 -23.78
N TYR A 189 -7.20 5.04 -23.49
CA TYR A 189 -6.84 4.72 -22.10
C TYR A 189 -6.10 5.86 -21.40
N GLY A 190 -5.41 6.72 -22.14
CA GLY A 190 -4.73 7.90 -21.61
C GLY A 190 -5.72 8.97 -21.14
N HIS A 191 -6.77 9.25 -21.90
CA HIS A 191 -7.86 10.11 -21.44
C HIS A 191 -8.65 9.47 -20.30
N LEU A 192 -8.87 8.16 -20.35
CA LEU A 192 -9.57 7.45 -19.28
C LEU A 192 -8.77 7.53 -17.97
N ILE A 193 -7.45 7.27 -17.98
CA ILE A 193 -6.64 7.38 -16.78
C ILE A 193 -6.60 8.81 -16.26
N LEU A 194 -6.47 9.82 -17.14
CA LEU A 194 -6.50 11.23 -16.73
C LEU A 194 -7.79 11.56 -15.98
N ARG A 195 -8.95 11.13 -16.50
CA ARG A 195 -10.24 11.29 -15.82
C ARG A 195 -10.25 10.62 -14.45
N ARG A 196 -9.72 9.40 -14.34
CA ARG A 196 -9.66 8.67 -13.05
C ARG A 196 -8.73 9.34 -12.05
N LEU A 197 -7.58 9.86 -12.49
CA LEU A 197 -6.67 10.61 -11.62
C LEU A 197 -7.34 11.88 -11.07
N ASN A 198 -8.10 12.60 -11.91
CA ASN A 198 -8.88 13.76 -11.46
C ASN A 198 -9.96 13.36 -10.45
N GLN A 199 -10.67 12.25 -10.67
CA GLN A 199 -11.65 11.73 -9.70
C GLN A 199 -11.00 11.41 -8.35
N ILE A 200 -9.87 10.68 -8.35
CA ILE A 200 -9.13 10.37 -7.13
C ILE A 200 -8.64 11.65 -6.43
N SER A 201 -8.20 12.65 -7.20
CA SER A 201 -7.72 13.91 -6.65
C SER A 201 -8.80 14.68 -5.91
N VAL A 202 -10.04 14.63 -6.41
CA VAL A 202 -11.18 15.31 -5.79
C VAL A 202 -11.73 14.48 -4.62
N ASN A 203 -12.00 13.20 -4.85
CA ASN A 203 -12.67 12.34 -3.88
C ASN A 203 -11.77 11.97 -2.70
N CYS A 204 -10.52 11.58 -2.96
CA CYS A 204 -9.58 11.17 -1.92
C CYS A 204 -8.75 12.36 -1.39
N SER A 205 -8.99 13.59 -1.86
CA SER A 205 -8.26 14.81 -1.48
C SER A 205 -6.72 14.69 -1.66
N VAL A 206 -6.28 13.99 -2.71
CA VAL A 206 -4.85 13.77 -3.00
C VAL A 206 -4.44 14.51 -4.26
N PRO A 207 -3.65 15.61 -4.17
CA PRO A 207 -3.28 16.37 -5.35
C PRO A 207 -2.41 15.55 -6.30
N ILE A 208 -2.75 15.58 -7.58
CA ILE A 208 -1.94 14.97 -8.63
C ILE A 208 -0.62 15.72 -8.73
N SER A 209 0.50 14.98 -8.81
CA SER A 209 1.81 15.58 -9.10
C SER A 209 1.75 16.37 -10.41
N SER A 210 2.22 17.61 -10.37
CA SER A 210 2.32 18.50 -11.54
C SER A 210 3.05 17.83 -12.70
N ASP A 211 4.12 17.09 -12.40
CA ASP A 211 4.96 16.45 -13.41
C ASP A 211 4.22 15.32 -14.13
N VAL A 212 3.44 14.53 -13.38
CA VAL A 212 2.61 13.46 -13.94
C VAL A 212 1.52 14.06 -14.82
N LEU A 213 0.83 15.09 -14.33
CA LEU A 213 -0.25 15.74 -15.06
C LEU A 213 0.25 16.42 -16.34
N PHE A 214 1.36 17.17 -16.25
CA PHE A 214 1.98 17.84 -17.38
C PHE A 214 2.43 16.82 -18.44
N SER A 215 3.20 15.81 -18.02
CA SER A 215 3.72 14.78 -18.94
C SER A 215 2.60 13.99 -19.62
N LEU A 216 1.52 13.66 -18.89
CA LEU A 216 0.38 12.96 -19.46
C LEU A 216 -0.35 13.82 -20.50
N ASN A 217 -0.59 15.11 -20.20
CA ASN A 217 -1.22 16.01 -21.16
C ASN A 217 -0.34 16.26 -22.39
N ASP A 218 0.97 16.42 -22.22
CA ASP A 218 1.92 16.55 -23.34
C ASP A 218 1.85 15.33 -24.25
N VAL A 219 1.94 14.11 -23.69
CA VAL A 219 1.84 12.86 -24.44
C VAL A 219 0.51 12.77 -25.20
N LEU A 220 -0.61 13.09 -24.55
CA LEU A 220 -1.94 13.05 -25.17
C LEU A 220 -2.08 14.04 -26.32
N ASN A 221 -1.58 15.27 -26.14
CA ASN A 221 -1.60 16.30 -27.18
C ASN A 221 -0.71 15.90 -28.36
N ARG A 222 0.49 15.38 -28.10
CA ARG A 222 1.42 14.94 -29.13
C ARG A 222 0.87 13.80 -29.97
N LEU A 223 0.23 12.81 -29.35
CA LEU A 223 -0.37 11.67 -30.04
C LEU A 223 -1.63 12.05 -30.82
N SER A 224 -2.37 13.07 -30.37
CA SER A 224 -3.57 13.58 -31.05
C SER A 224 -3.22 14.36 -32.33
N ASN A 225 -2.09 15.05 -32.35
CA ASN A 225 -1.65 15.84 -33.50
C ASN A 225 -1.07 14.96 -34.61
N GLU A 226 -1.77 14.88 -35.75
CA GLU A 226 -1.34 14.05 -36.90
C GLU A 226 -0.06 14.54 -37.59
N SER A 227 0.31 15.80 -37.40
CA SER A 227 1.56 16.38 -37.90
C SER A 227 2.81 15.83 -37.21
N ASN A 228 2.67 15.16 -36.04
CA ASN A 228 3.79 14.60 -35.29
C ASN A 228 4.11 13.14 -35.65
N LYS A 229 3.55 12.60 -36.74
CA LYS A 229 3.81 11.21 -37.19
C LYS A 229 5.30 10.92 -37.45
N GLU A 230 6.10 11.94 -37.73
CA GLU A 230 7.54 11.82 -38.04
C GLU A 230 8.45 11.74 -36.79
N ASN A 231 7.93 12.03 -35.59
CA ASN A 231 8.72 11.97 -34.36
C ASN A 231 8.14 10.92 -33.39
N PRO A 232 8.61 9.66 -33.45
CA PRO A 232 8.07 8.57 -32.64
C PRO A 232 8.21 8.88 -31.15
N MET A 233 7.22 8.44 -30.37
CA MET A 233 7.26 8.61 -28.92
C MET A 233 8.38 7.77 -28.32
N ASP A 234 9.12 8.33 -27.37
CA ASP A 234 10.05 7.56 -26.57
C ASP A 234 9.28 6.58 -25.67
N ILE A 235 9.32 5.30 -26.04
CA ILE A 235 8.70 4.19 -25.31
C ILE A 235 9.15 4.16 -23.84
N ASN A 236 10.43 4.44 -23.56
CA ASN A 236 10.95 4.45 -22.20
C ASN A 236 10.36 5.60 -21.38
N ALA A 237 10.19 6.79 -21.99
CA ALA A 237 9.50 7.90 -21.35
C ALA A 237 8.04 7.56 -21.03
N LEU A 238 7.32 6.85 -21.92
CA LEU A 238 5.95 6.40 -21.66
C LEU A 238 5.89 5.42 -20.47
N TYR A 239 6.83 4.47 -20.37
CA TYR A 239 6.90 3.59 -19.20
C TYR A 239 7.26 4.34 -17.92
N LYS A 240 8.18 5.31 -17.98
CA LYS A 240 8.51 6.18 -16.84
C LYS A 240 7.29 6.97 -16.36
N LEU A 241 6.52 7.55 -17.28
CA LEU A 241 5.26 8.23 -16.98
C LEU A 241 4.27 7.28 -16.29
N THR A 242 4.02 6.10 -16.84
CA THR A 242 3.09 5.13 -16.22
C THR A 242 3.58 4.63 -14.85
N ASN A 243 4.89 4.60 -14.60
CA ASN A 243 5.45 4.34 -13.28
C ASN A 243 5.18 5.48 -12.29
N GLY A 244 5.29 6.73 -12.74
CA GLY A 244 4.87 7.91 -11.98
C GLY A 244 3.38 7.89 -11.64
N ILE A 245 2.52 7.56 -12.61
CA ILE A 245 1.07 7.38 -12.38
C ILE A 245 0.84 6.26 -11.35
N SER A 246 1.54 5.12 -11.47
CA SER A 246 1.44 4.04 -10.48
C SER A 246 1.83 4.50 -9.09
N ALA A 247 2.88 5.31 -8.95
CA ALA A 247 3.33 5.83 -7.66
C ALA A 247 2.30 6.78 -7.05
N PHE A 248 1.70 7.65 -7.85
CA PHE A 248 0.57 8.47 -7.41
C PHE A 248 -0.60 7.61 -6.92
N LEU A 249 -1.05 6.61 -7.69
CA LEU A 249 -2.19 5.76 -7.31
C LEU A 249 -1.96 5.04 -5.96
N PHE A 250 -0.77 4.48 -5.74
CA PHE A 250 -0.45 3.85 -4.46
C PHE A 250 -0.28 4.85 -3.32
N GLY A 251 0.28 6.03 -3.58
CA GLY A 251 0.33 7.10 -2.59
C GLY A 251 -1.05 7.61 -2.20
N SER A 252 -1.98 7.67 -3.16
CA SER A 252 -3.38 8.01 -2.87
C SER A 252 -4.06 6.93 -2.04
N TYR A 253 -3.82 5.66 -2.34
CA TYR A 253 -4.38 4.56 -1.56
C TYR A 253 -3.82 4.55 -0.14
N ASP A 254 -2.52 4.76 0.03
CA ASP A 254 -1.89 4.85 1.34
C ASP A 254 -2.53 5.94 2.20
N LYS A 255 -2.93 7.09 1.62
CA LYS A 255 -3.66 8.12 2.34
C LYS A 255 -5.05 7.68 2.77
N VAL A 256 -5.79 7.01 1.89
CA VAL A 256 -7.11 6.43 2.22
C VAL A 256 -6.95 5.44 3.38
N ILE A 257 -5.96 4.55 3.32
CA ILE A 257 -5.71 3.58 4.39
C ILE A 257 -5.27 4.25 5.68
N SER A 258 -4.38 5.24 5.62
CA SER A 258 -3.94 5.97 6.81
C SER A 258 -5.10 6.64 7.53
N ALA A 259 -6.00 7.30 6.81
CA ALA A 259 -7.18 7.93 7.42
C ALA A 259 -8.07 6.90 8.13
N ILE A 260 -8.31 5.74 7.50
CA ILE A 260 -9.08 4.66 8.13
C ILE A 260 -8.34 4.08 9.35
N CYS A 261 -7.03 3.85 9.25
CA CYS A 261 -6.25 3.34 10.38
C CYS A 261 -6.23 4.32 11.56
N GLU A 262 -6.17 5.62 11.33
CA GLU A 262 -6.26 6.65 12.39
C GLU A 262 -7.60 6.61 13.12
N GLU A 263 -8.70 6.35 12.39
CA GLU A 263 -10.05 6.21 12.96
C GLU A 263 -10.27 4.87 13.71
N LEU A 264 -9.54 3.82 13.34
CA LEU A 264 -9.66 2.49 13.93
C LEU A 264 -8.72 2.25 15.11
N TYR A 265 -7.53 2.85 15.07
CA TYR A 265 -6.47 2.63 16.04
C TYR A 265 -6.54 3.64 17.19
N GLU A 266 -7.26 3.27 18.25
CA GLU A 266 -7.16 3.94 19.56
C GLU A 266 -6.32 3.07 20.51
N PRO A 267 -4.99 3.28 20.59
CA PRO A 267 -4.21 2.58 21.58
C PRO A 267 -4.66 3.03 22.97
N LEU A 268 -4.90 2.07 23.87
CA LEU A 268 -5.15 2.38 25.28
C LEU A 268 -3.92 3.18 25.79
N PRO A 269 -4.09 4.37 26.38
CA PRO A 269 -2.96 5.11 26.92
C PRO A 269 -2.21 4.24 27.93
N GLU A 270 -0.88 4.17 27.78
CA GLU A 270 -0.04 3.50 28.77
C GLU A 270 -0.35 4.08 30.15
N ILE A 271 -0.70 3.20 31.10
CA ILE A 271 -0.78 3.61 32.49
C ILE A 271 0.66 3.92 32.90
N LEU A 272 1.00 5.20 32.94
CA LEU A 272 2.23 5.66 33.57
C LEU A 272 2.22 5.08 34.99
N GLU A 273 3.08 4.09 35.25
CA GLU A 273 3.34 3.63 36.60
C GLU A 273 3.73 4.85 37.42
N TYR A 274 2.84 5.26 38.32
CA TYR A 274 3.16 6.26 39.32
C TYR A 274 4.26 5.66 40.20
N MET A 275 5.52 5.92 39.86
CA MET A 275 6.63 5.71 40.78
C MET A 275 6.45 6.71 41.92
N PRO A 276 6.14 6.26 43.16
CA PRO A 276 6.21 7.15 44.29
C PRO A 276 7.67 7.56 44.43
N THR A 277 7.96 8.85 44.21
CA THR A 277 9.28 9.42 44.51
C THR A 277 9.59 9.14 45.97
N ASP A 278 10.56 8.26 46.20
CA ASP A 278 11.03 7.85 47.51
C ASP A 278 11.52 9.08 48.28
N LYS A 279 10.68 9.55 49.20
CA LYS A 279 11.12 10.39 50.30
C LYS A 279 11.93 9.50 51.24
N THR A 280 13.23 9.38 51.01
CA THR A 280 14.25 9.36 52.07
C THR A 280 15.69 9.31 51.54
N ARG A 281 16.36 10.48 51.49
CA ARG A 281 17.71 10.60 52.06
C ARG A 281 18.00 12.06 52.41
N ASN A 282 18.29 12.23 53.69
CA ASN A 282 18.51 13.49 54.36
C ASN A 282 19.90 14.09 54.09
N TYR A 283 19.96 15.39 54.39
CA TYR A 283 21.10 16.20 54.81
C TYR A 283 21.95 16.88 53.73
N GLU A 284 21.66 18.16 53.51
CA GLU A 284 22.67 19.19 53.76
C GLU A 284 22.03 20.40 54.46
N ILE A 285 22.42 20.57 55.73
CA ILE A 285 22.16 21.75 56.53
C ILE A 285 23.10 22.85 56.01
N LYS A 286 22.58 23.81 55.23
CA LYS A 286 23.27 25.09 55.06
C LYS A 286 22.86 26.02 56.21
N LYS A 287 23.83 26.28 57.10
CA LYS A 287 23.77 27.32 58.13
C LYS A 287 23.47 28.70 57.50
N PRO A 288 22.74 29.59 58.19
CA PRO A 288 22.58 30.97 57.79
C PRO A 288 23.88 31.74 58.06
N ALA A 289 24.43 32.40 57.04
CA ALA A 289 25.39 33.47 57.24
C ALA A 289 24.61 34.75 57.59
N ASN A 290 24.76 35.22 58.82
CA ASN A 290 24.28 36.52 59.25
C ASN A 290 25.49 37.46 59.45
N SER A 291 25.27 38.70 58.99
CA SER A 291 25.90 39.97 59.39
C SER A 291 27.41 40.20 59.16
N GLY A 292 27.68 41.17 58.28
CA GLY A 292 28.29 42.44 58.70
C GLY A 292 29.79 42.60 58.52
N PHE A 293 30.19 43.23 57.41
CA PHE A 293 30.87 44.53 57.37
C PHE A 293 30.57 45.20 56.02
#